data_AF-A0A2L2YLT6-F1
#
_entry.id   AF-A0A2L2YLT6-F1
#
_cell.length_a   1.000
_cell.length_b   1.000
_cell.length_c   1.000
_cell.angle_alpha   90.00
_cell.angle_beta   90.00
_cell.angle_gamma   90.00
#
_symmetry.space_group_name_H-M   'P 1'
#
loop_
_entity.id
_entity.type
_entity.pdbx_description
1 polymer ?
#
loop_
_entity_poly.entity_id
_entity_poly.type
_entity_poly.pdbx_seq_one_letter_code
_entity_poly.pdbx_strand_id
1 'polypeptide(L)'
;HFYTDSTIVLSWLGSPSSRWKTFVANRVAKIQSLSSPNQWHHISCDSNPADIATRCVSSSTLLTSQWFSGPTFLYQPISFQTNMLISQMCEPVPEERVCTVQSIATIRDSSEADELINKFSFFSKLKRVTAYCLRFIHNCRNSKSKVTGFVKTDELNNAMNVLIKLVQSVEFNNEINALQKNQPLSCKSKILSLNPFLDHSGILRVGGRLRHANIGYDQKHPILLPKRHALTDLIIRHYHQNLLHASAQLVLSSIQETFWIMGARDIIRNLIRKCVKCCRIRASVTNQMMSDLPSSRISPAPTFIRCGVDYAGPFQIKTAKGRGSKTFKAYIALFICFTTRAIHLELVTDLSADAFIAALKRFISRRGKCSDIYSDCGSNFIGAKRKLMEYERLANSKGYNQNVDKFLSDMGIRWHLNVPGAPHMGGLWEAGIKSTKYHLKRVVGDIKLTHEEFETLLAQIEACLNSRPLTALSCDPNDLSALTPGHFIIGRPLTSIPEPNYTESNISYLTRWQIIQKMVQQFWKRWHKEYLCRLQQRPKWLMPTKIIEINDLCLLKDDNLPPTKWKMCRVVQLHPGIDNHVRVVTVRTSDGIFKRNVTKLCLLPK
;
A
#
# COMPACT_ATOMS: atom_id res chain seq x y z
N HIS A 1 -52.09 -38.79 -41.04
CA HIS A 1 -51.52 -39.96 -40.34
C HIS A 1 -50.96 -40.92 -41.37
N PHE A 2 -49.86 -41.59 -41.05
CA PHE A 2 -49.18 -42.55 -41.91
C PHE A 2 -49.09 -43.89 -41.18
N TYR A 3 -49.15 -45.00 -41.90
CA TYR A 3 -49.15 -46.34 -41.32
C TYR A 3 -48.05 -47.19 -41.93
N THR A 4 -47.38 -47.99 -41.11
CA THR A 4 -46.35 -48.95 -41.51
C THR A 4 -46.56 -50.26 -40.76
N ASP A 5 -46.41 -51.38 -41.46
CA ASP A 5 -46.44 -52.72 -40.87
C ASP A 5 -45.07 -53.14 -40.29
N SER A 6 -44.00 -52.43 -40.66
CA SER A 6 -42.69 -52.63 -40.05
C SER A 6 -42.54 -51.87 -38.73
N THR A 7 -42.52 -52.60 -37.63
CA THR A 7 -42.18 -52.07 -36.29
C THR A 7 -40.73 -51.56 -36.22
N ILE A 8 -39.81 -52.13 -37.01
CA ILE A 8 -38.41 -51.68 -37.11
C ILE A 8 -38.34 -50.28 -37.73
N VAL A 9 -39.06 -50.04 -38.82
CA VAL A 9 -39.12 -48.70 -39.46
C VAL A 9 -39.77 -47.68 -38.53
N LEU A 10 -40.83 -48.07 -37.81
CA LEU A 10 -41.46 -47.21 -36.80
C LEU A 10 -40.44 -46.79 -35.72
N SER A 11 -39.64 -47.74 -35.23
CA SER A 11 -38.54 -47.49 -34.27
C SER A 11 -37.48 -46.54 -34.84
N TRP A 12 -37.10 -46.71 -36.11
CA TRP A 12 -36.17 -45.81 -36.80
C TRP A 12 -36.69 -44.38 -36.90
N LEU A 13 -37.97 -44.20 -37.23
CA LEU A 13 -38.61 -42.89 -37.36
C LEU A 13 -38.84 -42.19 -36.01
N GLY A 14 -38.97 -42.95 -34.92
CA GLY A 14 -39.07 -42.43 -33.56
C GLY A 14 -37.77 -41.87 -32.97
N SER A 15 -36.61 -42.18 -33.56
CA SER A 15 -35.30 -41.70 -33.09
C SER A 15 -34.67 -40.68 -34.06
N PRO A 16 -33.72 -39.84 -33.59
CA PRO A 16 -32.97 -38.95 -34.47
C PRO A 16 -32.20 -39.71 -35.56
N SER A 17 -32.21 -39.19 -36.80
CA SER A 17 -31.54 -39.80 -37.96
C SER A 17 -30.04 -40.08 -37.75
N SER A 18 -29.36 -39.27 -36.93
CA SER A 18 -27.93 -39.41 -36.60
C SER A 18 -27.57 -40.71 -35.87
N ARG A 19 -28.55 -41.38 -35.27
CA ARG A 19 -28.38 -42.65 -34.55
C ARG A 19 -28.06 -43.81 -35.51
N TRP A 20 -28.52 -43.73 -36.75
CA TRP A 20 -28.49 -44.85 -37.69
C TRP A 20 -27.30 -44.78 -38.66
N LYS A 21 -26.91 -45.93 -39.23
CA LYS A 21 -25.93 -46.00 -40.33
C LYS A 21 -26.43 -45.20 -41.54
N THR A 22 -25.50 -44.77 -42.39
CA THR A 22 -25.72 -43.74 -43.44
C THR A 22 -26.93 -44.02 -44.34
N PHE A 23 -27.18 -45.28 -44.72
CA PHE A 23 -28.31 -45.65 -45.58
C PHE A 23 -29.68 -45.38 -44.93
N VAL A 24 -29.83 -45.77 -43.66
CA VAL A 24 -31.06 -45.58 -42.87
C VAL A 24 -31.17 -44.12 -42.44
N ALA A 25 -30.07 -43.51 -41.98
CA ALA A 25 -30.02 -42.11 -41.55
C ALA A 25 -30.55 -41.16 -42.63
N ASN A 26 -30.12 -41.32 -43.88
CA ASN A 26 -30.56 -40.46 -44.99
C ASN A 26 -32.07 -40.59 -45.28
N ARG A 27 -32.64 -41.79 -45.15
CA ARG A 27 -34.08 -42.04 -45.36
C ARG A 27 -34.92 -41.52 -44.21
N VAL A 28 -34.49 -41.79 -42.98
CA VAL A 28 -35.14 -41.27 -41.77
C VAL A 28 -35.13 -39.74 -41.79
N ALA A 29 -34.00 -39.12 -42.14
CA ALA A 29 -33.92 -37.66 -42.28
C ALA A 29 -34.89 -37.11 -43.33
N LYS A 30 -34.98 -37.76 -44.50
CA LYS A 30 -35.92 -37.36 -45.55
C LYS A 30 -37.38 -37.49 -45.09
N ILE A 31 -37.75 -38.59 -44.43
CA ILE A 31 -39.11 -38.80 -43.93
C ILE A 31 -39.45 -37.81 -42.80
N GLN A 32 -38.52 -37.60 -41.85
CA GLN A 32 -38.68 -36.64 -40.74
C GLN A 32 -38.72 -35.18 -41.22
N SER A 33 -38.18 -34.88 -42.41
CA SER A 33 -38.33 -33.55 -43.03
C SER A 33 -39.74 -33.28 -43.58
N LEU A 34 -40.51 -34.33 -43.88
CA LEU A 34 -41.84 -34.25 -44.48
C LEU A 34 -42.98 -34.57 -43.50
N SER A 35 -42.68 -35.23 -42.38
CA SER A 35 -43.65 -35.72 -41.42
C SER A 35 -43.06 -35.78 -40.01
N SER A 36 -43.91 -35.65 -38.99
CA SER A 36 -43.46 -35.80 -37.60
C SER A 36 -43.59 -37.26 -37.14
N PRO A 37 -42.72 -37.75 -36.23
CA PRO A 37 -42.78 -39.13 -35.73
C PRO A 37 -44.16 -39.51 -35.16
N ASN A 38 -44.85 -38.56 -34.51
CA ASN A 38 -46.16 -38.78 -33.91
C ASN A 38 -47.30 -38.98 -34.94
N GLN A 39 -47.04 -38.74 -36.23
CA GLN A 39 -47.99 -38.99 -37.30
C GLN A 39 -47.94 -40.43 -37.82
N TRP A 40 -46.90 -41.19 -37.46
CA TRP A 40 -46.67 -42.56 -37.90
C TRP A 40 -47.18 -43.58 -36.88
N HIS A 41 -47.94 -44.55 -37.36
CA HIS A 41 -48.57 -45.59 -36.56
C HIS A 41 -48.28 -46.97 -37.13
N HIS A 42 -48.34 -47.98 -36.27
CA HIS A 42 -48.23 -49.38 -36.70
C HIS A 42 -49.59 -49.90 -37.18
N ILE A 43 -49.58 -50.70 -38.24
CA ILE A 43 -50.73 -51.48 -38.73
C ILE A 43 -50.33 -52.95 -38.82
N SER A 44 -51.17 -53.89 -38.38
CA SER A 44 -50.84 -55.31 -38.58
C SER A 44 -50.89 -55.65 -40.07
N CYS A 45 -50.07 -56.62 -40.51
CA CYS A 45 -50.04 -57.06 -41.90
C CYS A 45 -51.42 -57.49 -42.40
N ASP A 46 -52.22 -58.16 -41.56
CA ASP A 46 -53.58 -58.61 -41.91
C ASP A 46 -54.55 -57.46 -42.20
N SER A 47 -54.28 -56.28 -41.63
CA SER A 47 -55.08 -55.07 -41.85
C SER A 47 -54.42 -54.11 -42.85
N ASN A 48 -53.26 -54.46 -43.43
CA ASN A 48 -52.54 -53.63 -44.38
C ASN A 48 -53.09 -53.86 -45.80
N PRO A 49 -53.86 -52.91 -46.37
CA PRO A 49 -54.37 -53.10 -47.73
C PRO A 49 -53.23 -53.19 -48.76
N ALA A 50 -52.06 -52.58 -48.50
CA ALA A 50 -50.91 -52.67 -49.41
C ALA A 50 -50.45 -54.12 -49.67
N ASP A 51 -50.63 -55.01 -48.69
CA ASP A 51 -50.25 -56.43 -48.82
C ASP A 51 -51.10 -57.18 -49.85
N ILE A 52 -52.36 -56.76 -50.05
CA ILE A 52 -53.26 -57.36 -51.06
C ILE A 52 -52.68 -57.13 -52.46
N ALA A 53 -52.10 -55.96 -52.72
CA ALA A 53 -51.48 -55.68 -54.02
C ALA A 53 -50.12 -56.35 -54.21
N THR A 54 -49.36 -56.56 -53.15
CA THR A 54 -48.01 -57.16 -53.26
C THR A 54 -48.02 -58.69 -53.25
N ARG A 55 -49.02 -59.33 -52.63
CA ARG A 55 -49.08 -60.80 -52.45
C ARG A 55 -49.90 -61.57 -53.50
N CYS A 56 -50.35 -60.91 -54.58
CA CYS A 56 -51.09 -61.51 -55.70
C CYS A 56 -52.31 -62.37 -55.27
N VAL A 57 -53.42 -61.72 -54.93
CA VAL A 57 -54.67 -62.39 -54.53
C VAL A 57 -55.59 -62.64 -55.73
N SER A 58 -56.44 -63.67 -55.64
CA SER A 58 -57.39 -64.01 -56.70
C SER A 58 -58.40 -62.88 -56.96
N SER A 59 -58.93 -62.79 -58.18
CA SER A 59 -59.87 -61.75 -58.60
C SER A 59 -61.13 -61.70 -57.74
N SER A 60 -61.63 -62.86 -57.32
CA SER A 60 -62.82 -62.97 -56.46
C SER A 60 -62.54 -62.48 -55.04
N THR A 61 -61.35 -62.76 -54.49
CA THR A 61 -60.91 -62.25 -53.18
C THR A 61 -60.64 -60.75 -53.22
N LEU A 62 -60.08 -60.22 -54.33
CA LEU A 62 -59.77 -58.80 -54.45
C LEU A 62 -61.05 -57.94 -54.39
N LEU A 63 -62.12 -58.36 -55.05
CA LEU A 63 -63.41 -57.66 -55.07
C LEU A 63 -64.06 -57.53 -53.68
N THR A 64 -63.84 -58.50 -52.80
CA THR A 64 -64.38 -58.50 -51.42
C THR A 64 -63.37 -58.03 -50.37
N SER A 65 -62.15 -57.70 -50.78
CA SER A 65 -61.07 -57.31 -49.87
C SER A 65 -61.14 -55.85 -49.43
N GLN A 66 -60.36 -55.52 -48.40
CA GLN A 66 -60.21 -54.15 -47.91
C GLN A 66 -59.42 -53.23 -48.84
N TRP A 67 -59.00 -53.69 -50.04
CA TRP A 67 -58.24 -52.88 -51.00
C TRP A 67 -59.00 -51.63 -51.45
N PHE A 68 -60.27 -51.81 -51.83
CA PHE A 68 -61.10 -50.71 -52.34
C PHE A 68 -61.90 -50.01 -51.23
N SER A 69 -62.25 -50.72 -50.15
CA SER A 69 -63.02 -50.16 -49.05
C SER A 69 -62.15 -49.55 -47.95
N GLY A 70 -60.85 -49.86 -47.90
CA GLY A 70 -59.97 -49.54 -46.79
C GLY A 70 -60.29 -50.37 -45.52
N PRO A 71 -59.36 -50.40 -44.55
CA PRO A 71 -59.57 -51.09 -43.27
C PRO A 71 -60.56 -50.33 -42.37
N THR A 72 -61.36 -51.08 -41.62
CA THR A 72 -62.48 -50.56 -40.82
C THR A 72 -62.06 -49.55 -39.74
N PHE A 73 -60.84 -49.68 -39.20
CA PHE A 73 -60.33 -48.78 -38.17
C PHE A 73 -60.16 -47.33 -38.66
N LEU A 74 -60.00 -47.09 -39.97
CA LEU A 74 -59.85 -45.73 -40.52
C LEU A 74 -61.15 -44.93 -40.45
N TYR A 75 -62.29 -45.63 -40.34
CA TYR A 75 -63.61 -45.01 -40.19
C TYR A 75 -63.96 -44.69 -38.73
N GLN A 76 -63.13 -45.10 -37.78
CA GLN A 76 -63.33 -44.84 -36.35
C GLN A 76 -62.57 -43.58 -35.90
N PRO A 77 -63.10 -42.79 -34.95
CA PRO A 77 -62.39 -41.64 -34.40
C PRO A 77 -61.06 -42.06 -33.75
N ILE A 78 -60.00 -41.26 -34.00
CA ILE A 78 -58.57 -41.53 -33.74
C ILE A 78 -58.22 -41.88 -32.28
N SER A 79 -59.15 -41.69 -31.33
CA SER A 79 -58.96 -42.01 -29.91
C SER A 79 -58.69 -43.50 -29.63
N PHE A 80 -59.02 -44.41 -30.54
CA PHE A 80 -58.83 -45.85 -30.36
C PHE A 80 -57.44 -46.39 -30.75
N GLN A 81 -56.59 -45.61 -31.44
CA GLN A 81 -55.33 -46.15 -32.00
C GLN A 81 -54.06 -45.76 -31.25
N THR A 82 -54.12 -44.80 -30.33
CA THR A 82 -52.93 -44.26 -29.64
C THR A 82 -52.36 -45.13 -28.52
N ASN A 83 -53.02 -46.25 -28.16
CA ASN A 83 -52.64 -47.05 -26.98
C ASN A 83 -52.09 -48.45 -27.27
N MET A 84 -51.83 -48.81 -28.52
CA MET A 84 -51.15 -50.08 -28.83
C MET A 84 -49.77 -49.82 -29.44
N LEU A 85 -48.73 -50.11 -28.64
CA LEU A 85 -47.35 -50.44 -29.04
C LEU A 85 -46.28 -49.31 -29.10
N ILE A 86 -46.33 -48.30 -28.21
CA ILE A 86 -45.10 -47.52 -27.88
C ILE A 86 -44.25 -48.26 -26.81
N SER A 87 -44.75 -49.32 -26.17
CA SER A 87 -44.13 -49.90 -24.97
C SER A 87 -43.15 -51.07 -25.17
N GLN A 88 -42.77 -51.45 -26.39
CA GLN A 88 -41.70 -52.45 -26.59
C GLN A 88 -40.78 -52.03 -27.75
N MET A 89 -39.85 -51.12 -27.47
CA MET A 89 -38.65 -51.01 -28.29
C MET A 89 -37.78 -52.25 -28.01
N CYS A 90 -37.83 -53.25 -28.89
CA CYS A 90 -36.88 -54.36 -28.88
C CYS A 90 -35.49 -53.82 -29.24
N GLU A 91 -34.62 -53.68 -28.25
CA GLU A 91 -33.17 -53.64 -28.47
C GLU A 91 -32.67 -55.08 -28.72
N PRO A 92 -31.77 -55.33 -29.69
CA PRO A 92 -31.08 -54.37 -30.55
C PRO A 92 -31.85 -54.04 -31.84
N VAL A 93 -31.98 -52.76 -32.16
CA VAL A 93 -32.53 -52.31 -33.44
C VAL A 93 -31.43 -52.41 -34.52
N PRO A 94 -31.65 -53.11 -35.65
CA PRO A 94 -30.67 -53.20 -36.72
C PRO A 94 -30.24 -51.81 -37.23
N GLU A 95 -29.00 -51.70 -37.75
CA GLU A 95 -28.43 -50.49 -38.37
C GLU A 95 -28.07 -49.33 -37.42
N GLU A 96 -28.03 -49.53 -36.10
CA GLU A 96 -27.47 -48.54 -35.16
C GLU A 96 -25.95 -48.33 -35.36
N ARG A 97 -25.48 -47.07 -35.31
CA ARG A 97 -24.05 -46.76 -35.38
C ARG A 97 -23.35 -47.21 -34.09
N VAL A 98 -22.36 -48.08 -34.22
CA VAL A 98 -21.45 -48.42 -33.10
C VAL A 98 -20.51 -47.25 -32.86
N CYS A 99 -20.72 -46.51 -31.77
CA CYS A 99 -19.83 -45.41 -31.38
C CYS A 99 -18.53 -45.99 -30.79
N THR A 100 -17.53 -46.23 -31.63
CA THR A 100 -16.18 -46.61 -31.19
C THR A 100 -15.37 -45.33 -30.95
N VAL A 101 -15.24 -44.94 -29.67
CA VAL A 101 -14.39 -43.80 -29.28
C VAL A 101 -12.93 -44.26 -29.33
N GLN A 102 -12.25 -44.00 -30.45
CA GLN A 102 -10.78 -44.15 -30.50
C GLN A 102 -10.13 -42.91 -29.89
N SER A 103 -9.43 -43.10 -28.76
CA SER A 103 -8.61 -42.06 -28.13
C SER A 103 -7.15 -42.23 -28.58
N ILE A 104 -6.65 -41.27 -29.38
CA ILE A 104 -5.24 -41.19 -29.74
C ILE A 104 -4.52 -40.47 -28.59
N ALA A 105 -3.78 -41.22 -27.78
CA ALA A 105 -2.92 -40.65 -26.76
C ALA A 105 -1.64 -40.11 -27.42
N THR A 106 -1.61 -38.81 -27.76
CA THR A 106 -0.35 -38.15 -28.09
C THR A 106 0.42 -37.90 -26.79
N ILE A 107 1.56 -38.56 -26.61
CA ILE A 107 2.52 -38.22 -25.56
C ILE A 107 3.13 -36.88 -25.97
N ARG A 108 2.59 -35.77 -25.44
CA ARG A 108 3.21 -34.45 -25.55
C ARG A 108 3.96 -34.18 -24.26
N ASP A 109 5.10 -33.51 -24.39
CA ASP A 109 6.08 -33.25 -23.33
C ASP A 109 5.47 -32.59 -22.08
N SER A 110 6.27 -32.52 -21.02
CA SER A 110 5.99 -31.94 -19.69
C SER A 110 5.26 -30.58 -19.62
N SER A 111 5.03 -29.90 -20.75
CA SER A 111 4.36 -28.60 -20.84
C SER A 111 2.88 -28.61 -20.45
N GLU A 112 2.14 -29.72 -20.67
CA GLU A 112 0.68 -29.75 -20.41
C GLU A 112 0.34 -29.69 -18.90
N ALA A 113 1.18 -30.29 -18.06
CA ALA A 113 1.01 -30.24 -16.60
C ALA A 113 1.25 -28.82 -16.06
N ASP A 114 2.26 -28.13 -16.59
CA ASP A 114 2.55 -26.75 -16.23
C ASP A 114 1.47 -25.80 -16.73
N GLU A 115 0.93 -26.03 -17.94
CA GLU A 115 -0.24 -25.31 -18.44
C GLU A 115 -1.45 -25.48 -17.52
N LEU A 116 -1.70 -26.69 -17.02
CA LEU A 116 -2.79 -26.93 -16.08
C LEU A 116 -2.60 -26.12 -14.80
N ILE A 117 -1.40 -26.16 -14.20
CA ILE A 117 -1.10 -25.44 -12.95
C ILE A 117 -1.23 -23.92 -13.15
N ASN A 118 -0.75 -23.41 -14.29
CA ASN A 118 -0.78 -21.99 -14.63
C ASN A 118 -2.20 -21.44 -14.86
N LYS A 119 -3.19 -22.29 -15.19
CA LYS A 119 -4.60 -21.89 -15.33
C LYS A 119 -5.28 -21.54 -14.00
N PHE A 120 -4.70 -21.90 -12.86
CA PHE A 120 -5.32 -21.68 -11.55
C PHE A 120 -4.66 -20.56 -10.75
N SER A 121 -5.50 -19.73 -10.12
CA SER A 121 -5.07 -18.67 -9.20
C SER A 121 -5.08 -19.08 -7.72
N PHE A 122 -5.78 -20.17 -7.39
CA PHE A 122 -5.99 -20.65 -6.01
C PHE A 122 -5.60 -22.12 -5.86
N PHE A 123 -4.73 -22.41 -4.89
CA PHE A 123 -4.24 -23.75 -4.62
C PHE A 123 -5.34 -24.75 -4.25
N SER A 124 -6.32 -24.32 -3.44
CA SER A 124 -7.46 -25.17 -3.05
C SER A 124 -8.31 -25.59 -4.24
N LYS A 125 -8.50 -24.70 -5.23
CA LYS A 125 -9.22 -24.99 -6.47
C LYS A 125 -8.42 -25.96 -7.35
N LEU A 126 -7.12 -25.72 -7.53
CA LEU A 126 -6.24 -26.62 -8.27
C LEU A 126 -6.26 -28.04 -7.66
N LYS A 127 -6.12 -28.15 -6.34
CA LYS A 127 -6.14 -29.42 -5.61
C LYS A 127 -7.48 -30.16 -5.77
N ARG A 128 -8.62 -29.45 -5.69
CA ARG A 128 -9.96 -30.03 -5.92
C ARG A 128 -10.16 -30.49 -7.36
N VAL A 129 -9.81 -29.67 -8.36
CA VAL A 129 -9.97 -30.05 -9.77
C VAL A 129 -9.10 -31.25 -10.10
N THR A 130 -7.85 -31.27 -9.63
CA THR A 130 -6.96 -32.42 -9.81
C THR A 130 -7.54 -33.67 -9.15
N ALA A 131 -8.13 -33.57 -7.95
CA ALA A 131 -8.82 -34.69 -7.32
C ALA A 131 -10.00 -35.21 -8.14
N TYR A 132 -10.80 -34.32 -8.74
CA TYR A 132 -11.88 -34.74 -9.65
C TYR A 132 -11.35 -35.40 -10.92
N CYS A 133 -10.26 -34.90 -11.52
CA CYS A 133 -9.63 -35.53 -12.68
C CYS A 133 -9.15 -36.95 -12.33
N LEU A 134 -8.49 -37.13 -11.17
CA LEU A 134 -8.03 -38.43 -10.70
C LEU A 134 -9.20 -39.38 -10.41
N ARG A 135 -10.29 -38.87 -9.81
CA ARG A 135 -11.51 -39.64 -9.57
C ARG A 135 -12.15 -40.08 -10.88
N PHE A 136 -12.23 -39.18 -11.87
CA PHE A 136 -12.75 -39.51 -13.20
C PHE A 136 -11.93 -40.64 -13.82
N ILE A 137 -10.59 -40.51 -13.83
CA ILE A 137 -9.69 -41.56 -14.30
C ILE A 137 -9.92 -42.88 -13.56
N HIS A 138 -10.08 -42.84 -12.24
CA HIS A 138 -10.38 -44.03 -11.43
C HIS A 138 -11.70 -44.68 -11.84
N ASN A 139 -12.77 -43.90 -11.96
CA ASN A 139 -14.11 -44.39 -12.31
C ASN A 139 -14.19 -44.93 -13.75
N CYS A 140 -13.39 -44.38 -14.67
CA CYS A 140 -13.26 -44.91 -16.03
C CYS A 140 -12.53 -46.26 -16.05
N ARG A 141 -11.51 -46.44 -15.19
CA ARG A 141 -10.74 -47.69 -15.09
C ARG A 141 -11.47 -48.77 -14.30
N ASN A 142 -12.27 -48.38 -13.31
CA ASN A 142 -12.98 -49.28 -12.39
C ASN A 142 -14.50 -49.08 -12.49
N SER A 143 -15.14 -49.79 -13.43
CA SER A 143 -16.60 -49.68 -13.65
C SER A 143 -17.44 -50.19 -12.47
N LYS A 144 -16.92 -51.15 -11.68
CA LYS A 144 -17.62 -51.82 -10.58
C LYS A 144 -17.55 -51.09 -9.23
N SER A 145 -16.55 -50.24 -9.01
CA SER A 145 -16.32 -49.52 -7.74
C SER A 145 -16.15 -48.03 -8.02
N LYS A 146 -17.25 -47.38 -8.40
CA LYS A 146 -17.24 -45.95 -8.71
C LYS A 146 -17.29 -45.13 -7.42
N VAL A 147 -16.38 -44.18 -7.30
CA VAL A 147 -16.37 -43.21 -6.21
C VAL A 147 -17.30 -42.05 -6.57
N THR A 148 -18.30 -41.78 -5.72
CA THR A 148 -19.30 -40.72 -5.89
C THR A 148 -19.39 -39.85 -4.63
N GLY A 149 -20.05 -38.69 -4.73
CA GLY A 149 -20.24 -37.75 -3.60
C GLY A 149 -19.16 -36.66 -3.47
N PHE A 150 -19.00 -36.10 -2.27
CA PHE A 150 -18.03 -35.03 -2.00
C PHE A 150 -16.58 -35.52 -2.09
N VAL A 151 -15.63 -34.62 -2.37
CA VAL A 151 -14.19 -34.96 -2.42
C VAL A 151 -13.68 -35.21 -1.01
N LYS A 152 -13.17 -36.42 -0.76
CA LYS A 152 -12.60 -36.82 0.53
C LYS A 152 -11.22 -36.19 0.73
N THR A 153 -10.78 -36.10 1.98
CA THR A 153 -9.45 -35.62 2.37
C THR A 153 -8.32 -36.45 1.72
N ASP A 154 -8.52 -37.75 1.59
CA ASP A 154 -7.51 -38.64 1.00
C ASP A 154 -7.33 -38.39 -0.50
N GLU A 155 -8.42 -38.10 -1.22
CA GLU A 155 -8.36 -37.72 -2.63
C GLU A 155 -7.67 -36.37 -2.83
N LEU A 156 -7.92 -35.44 -1.91
CA LEU A 156 -7.24 -34.16 -1.85
C LEU A 156 -5.73 -34.31 -1.59
N ASN A 157 -5.34 -35.21 -0.68
CA ASN A 157 -3.93 -35.48 -0.38
C ASN A 157 -3.25 -36.22 -1.53
N ASN A 158 -3.93 -37.18 -2.16
CA ASN A 158 -3.43 -37.84 -3.37
C ASN A 158 -3.24 -36.85 -4.52
N ALA A 159 -4.22 -35.97 -4.77
CA ALA A 159 -4.11 -34.92 -5.78
C ALA A 159 -2.90 -33.99 -5.53
N MET A 160 -2.66 -33.64 -4.26
CA MET A 160 -1.51 -32.86 -3.86
C MET A 160 -0.18 -33.59 -4.12
N ASN A 161 -0.09 -34.87 -3.76
CA ASN A 161 1.09 -35.69 -4.01
C ASN A 161 1.38 -35.84 -5.50
N VAL A 162 0.34 -36.01 -6.33
CA VAL A 162 0.48 -36.07 -7.80
C VAL A 162 1.02 -34.76 -8.36
N LEU A 163 0.48 -33.61 -7.95
CA LEU A 163 0.98 -32.30 -8.39
C LEU A 163 2.45 -32.09 -8.01
N ILE A 164 2.82 -32.47 -6.79
CA ILE A 164 4.22 -32.36 -6.31
C ILE A 164 5.13 -33.26 -7.14
N LYS A 165 4.75 -34.52 -7.38
CA LYS A 165 5.53 -35.46 -8.20
C LYS A 165 5.74 -34.95 -9.61
N LEU A 166 4.70 -34.41 -10.24
CA LEU A 166 4.79 -33.83 -11.58
C LEU A 166 5.85 -32.72 -11.60
N VAL A 167 5.75 -31.75 -10.69
CA VAL A 167 6.71 -30.65 -10.62
C VAL A 167 8.13 -31.14 -10.30
N GLN A 168 8.27 -32.11 -9.40
CA GLN A 168 9.56 -32.68 -9.06
C GLN A 168 10.18 -33.46 -10.23
N SER A 169 9.37 -34.21 -10.99
CA SER A 169 9.86 -34.95 -12.17
C SER A 169 10.38 -34.05 -13.28
N VAL A 170 9.89 -32.81 -13.38
CA VAL A 170 10.37 -31.82 -14.36
C VAL A 170 11.64 -31.14 -13.84
N GLU A 171 11.58 -30.57 -12.64
CA GLU A 171 12.65 -29.71 -12.10
C GLU A 171 13.85 -30.48 -11.54
N PHE A 172 13.63 -31.69 -11.03
CA PHE A 172 14.65 -32.54 -10.38
C PHE A 172 14.81 -33.89 -11.09
N ASN A 173 14.53 -33.95 -12.39
CA ASN A 173 14.56 -35.20 -13.18
C ASN A 173 15.88 -35.98 -13.01
N ASN A 174 17.01 -35.27 -13.15
CA ASN A 174 18.34 -35.87 -13.07
C ASN A 174 18.63 -36.45 -11.68
N GLU A 175 18.27 -35.70 -10.63
CA GLU A 175 18.44 -36.12 -9.25
C GLU A 175 17.52 -37.30 -8.89
N ILE A 176 16.27 -37.28 -9.36
CA ILE A 176 15.33 -38.39 -9.14
C ILE A 176 15.82 -39.65 -9.83
N ASN A 177 16.27 -39.56 -11.08
CA ASN A 177 16.79 -40.71 -11.83
C ASN A 177 18.04 -41.30 -11.16
N ALA A 178 18.94 -40.46 -10.63
CA ALA A 178 20.11 -40.93 -9.88
C ALA A 178 19.70 -41.64 -8.58
N LEU A 179 18.75 -41.07 -7.82
CA LEU A 179 18.26 -41.67 -6.57
C LEU A 179 17.50 -42.98 -6.81
N GLN A 180 16.70 -43.08 -7.88
CA GLN A 180 16.04 -44.33 -8.26
C GLN A 180 17.03 -45.44 -8.62
N LYS A 181 18.18 -45.08 -9.20
CA LYS A 181 19.27 -46.00 -9.54
C LYS A 181 20.26 -46.23 -8.38
N ASN A 182 19.97 -45.72 -7.17
CA ASN A 182 20.87 -45.75 -6.01
C ASN A 182 22.27 -45.18 -6.30
N GLN A 183 22.37 -44.21 -7.20
CA GLN A 183 23.63 -43.52 -7.53
C GLN A 183 23.80 -42.25 -6.69
N PRO A 184 25.05 -41.88 -6.34
CA PRO A 184 25.31 -40.62 -5.66
C PRO A 184 24.95 -39.43 -6.56
N LEU A 185 24.38 -38.39 -5.95
CA LEU A 185 24.05 -37.15 -6.65
C LEU A 185 25.32 -36.42 -7.10
N SER A 186 25.24 -35.75 -8.25
CA SER A 186 26.35 -34.95 -8.78
C SER A 186 26.79 -33.87 -7.79
N CYS A 187 28.10 -33.63 -7.69
CA CYS A 187 28.67 -32.52 -6.91
C CYS A 187 28.16 -31.14 -7.35
N LYS A 188 27.61 -31.01 -8.57
CA LYS A 188 27.02 -29.76 -9.08
C LYS A 188 25.56 -29.56 -8.68
N SER A 189 24.91 -30.55 -8.06
CA SER A 189 23.50 -30.45 -7.70
C SER A 189 23.28 -29.44 -6.57
N LYS A 190 22.31 -28.53 -6.78
CA LYS A 190 21.98 -27.46 -5.83
C LYS A 190 21.39 -27.99 -4.51
N ILE A 191 20.95 -29.24 -4.51
CA ILE A 191 20.26 -29.88 -3.38
C ILE A 191 21.13 -30.90 -2.65
N LEU A 192 22.37 -31.13 -3.09
CA LEU A 192 23.28 -32.11 -2.49
C LEU A 192 23.47 -31.89 -0.98
N SER A 193 23.56 -30.63 -0.54
CA SER A 193 23.72 -30.26 0.88
C SER A 193 22.52 -30.63 1.75
N LEU A 194 21.35 -30.87 1.15
CA LEU A 194 20.11 -31.25 1.83
C LEU A 194 20.00 -32.77 2.02
N ASN A 195 20.95 -33.54 1.47
CA ASN A 195 20.95 -35.01 1.46
C ASN A 195 19.58 -35.61 1.10
N PRO A 196 19.04 -35.30 -0.10
CA PRO A 196 17.66 -35.61 -0.43
C PRO A 196 17.47 -37.11 -0.71
N PHE A 197 16.27 -37.61 -0.45
CA PHE A 197 15.89 -39.01 -0.67
C PHE A 197 14.45 -39.11 -1.18
N LEU A 198 14.10 -40.25 -1.79
CA LEU A 198 12.73 -40.54 -2.20
C LEU A 198 11.98 -41.27 -1.08
N ASP A 199 10.79 -40.80 -0.73
CA ASP A 199 9.94 -41.49 0.24
C ASP A 199 9.23 -42.72 -0.35
N HIS A 200 8.47 -43.43 0.49
CA HIS A 200 7.69 -44.61 0.06
C HIS A 200 6.65 -44.29 -1.03
N SER A 201 6.27 -43.02 -1.16
CA SER A 201 5.36 -42.54 -2.20
C SER A 201 6.12 -42.11 -3.45
N GLY A 202 7.46 -42.10 -3.49
CA GLY A 202 8.26 -41.60 -4.59
C GLY A 202 8.32 -40.07 -4.67
N ILE A 203 8.11 -39.37 -3.55
CA ILE A 203 8.26 -37.91 -3.43
C ILE A 203 9.67 -37.59 -2.94
N LEU A 204 10.30 -36.60 -3.56
CA LEU A 204 11.61 -36.11 -3.17
C LEU A 204 11.52 -35.27 -1.89
N ARG A 205 12.21 -35.71 -0.83
CA ARG A 205 12.22 -35.09 0.50
C ARG A 205 13.64 -34.79 0.99
N VAL A 206 13.75 -33.89 1.97
CA VAL A 206 15.01 -33.53 2.61
C VAL A 206 15.41 -34.58 3.66
N GLY A 207 16.61 -35.19 3.52
CA GLY A 207 17.09 -36.25 4.42
C GLY A 207 17.99 -35.78 5.55
N GLY A 208 17.89 -34.49 5.92
CA GLY A 208 18.80 -33.76 6.81
C GLY A 208 19.03 -34.33 8.22
N ARG A 209 19.75 -33.57 9.05
CA ARG A 209 20.34 -34.02 10.33
C ARG A 209 19.35 -34.20 11.50
N LEU A 210 18.05 -34.05 11.28
CA LEU A 210 17.02 -34.02 12.32
C LEU A 210 16.30 -35.37 12.55
N ARG A 211 16.88 -36.49 12.10
CA ARG A 211 16.25 -37.84 12.19
C ARG A 211 15.82 -38.21 13.61
N HIS A 212 16.63 -37.88 14.61
CA HIS A 212 16.38 -38.19 16.03
C HIS A 212 15.58 -37.12 16.80
N ALA A 213 15.17 -36.02 16.17
CA ALA A 213 14.38 -34.98 16.85
C ALA A 213 12.97 -35.51 17.20
N ASN A 214 12.38 -35.06 18.31
CA ASN A 214 11.01 -35.42 18.70
C ASN A 214 9.98 -34.52 18.00
N ILE A 215 9.90 -34.61 16.67
CA ILE A 215 9.00 -33.83 15.80
C ILE A 215 8.33 -34.74 14.77
N GLY A 216 7.26 -34.27 14.11
CA GLY A 216 6.52 -35.06 13.12
C GLY A 216 7.34 -35.43 11.88
N TYR A 217 6.98 -36.52 11.19
CA TYR A 217 7.74 -37.03 10.03
C TYR A 217 7.90 -35.99 8.92
N ASP A 218 6.83 -35.27 8.54
CA ASP A 218 6.88 -34.24 7.51
C ASP A 218 7.78 -33.06 7.91
N GLN A 219 7.91 -32.78 9.20
CA GLN A 219 8.80 -31.72 9.71
C GLN A 219 10.27 -32.19 9.78
N LYS A 220 10.51 -33.48 10.04
CA LYS A 220 11.86 -34.07 9.93
C LYS A 220 12.34 -34.11 8.48
N HIS A 221 11.42 -34.46 7.58
CA HIS A 221 11.67 -34.72 6.18
C HIS A 221 10.72 -33.91 5.28
N PRO A 222 10.87 -32.58 5.26
CA PRO A 222 9.99 -31.72 4.47
C PRO A 222 10.12 -32.02 2.97
N ILE A 223 9.01 -31.86 2.26
CA ILE A 223 8.91 -32.11 0.82
C ILE A 223 9.68 -31.02 0.06
N LEU A 224 10.59 -31.43 -0.82
CA LEU A 224 11.42 -30.50 -1.56
C LEU A 224 10.62 -29.82 -2.70
N LEU A 225 10.61 -28.49 -2.73
CA LEU A 225 9.95 -27.73 -3.80
C LEU A 225 10.93 -26.79 -4.52
N PRO A 226 10.79 -26.64 -5.86
CA PRO A 226 11.62 -25.76 -6.64
C PRO A 226 11.35 -24.29 -6.30
N LYS A 227 12.39 -23.46 -6.44
CA LYS A 227 12.34 -22.02 -6.18
C LYS A 227 11.34 -21.30 -7.11
N ARG A 228 11.41 -21.56 -8.41
CA ARG A 228 10.69 -20.81 -9.44
C ARG A 228 9.67 -21.68 -10.13
N HIS A 229 8.53 -21.92 -9.48
CA HIS A 229 7.45 -22.71 -10.08
C HIS A 229 6.08 -22.18 -9.66
N ALA A 230 5.10 -22.24 -10.57
CA ALA A 230 3.75 -21.75 -10.33
C ALA A 230 3.05 -22.45 -9.15
N LEU A 231 3.29 -23.76 -9.00
CA LEU A 231 2.81 -24.53 -7.85
C LEU A 231 3.35 -23.98 -6.52
N THR A 232 4.66 -23.70 -6.45
CA THR A 232 5.31 -23.13 -5.26
C THR A 232 4.69 -21.79 -4.90
N ASP A 233 4.46 -20.92 -5.90
CA ASP A 233 3.81 -19.63 -5.69
C ASP A 233 2.37 -19.75 -5.18
N LEU A 234 1.61 -20.72 -5.69
CA LEU A 234 0.24 -21.01 -5.24
C LEU A 234 0.22 -21.51 -3.80
N ILE A 235 1.15 -22.39 -3.41
CA ILE A 235 1.29 -22.88 -2.03
C ILE A 235 1.62 -21.72 -1.08
N ILE A 236 2.62 -20.89 -1.41
CA ILE A 236 2.97 -19.73 -0.57
C ILE A 236 1.79 -18.77 -0.41
N ARG A 237 1.07 -18.47 -1.50
CA ARG A 237 -0.13 -17.63 -1.46
C ARG A 237 -1.23 -18.24 -0.58
N HIS A 238 -1.41 -19.55 -0.64
CA HIS A 238 -2.39 -20.26 0.19
C HIS A 238 -2.08 -20.13 1.68
N TYR A 239 -0.84 -20.41 2.10
CA TYR A 239 -0.42 -20.24 3.50
C TYR A 239 -0.54 -18.79 3.96
N HIS A 240 -0.10 -17.84 3.13
CA HIS A 240 -0.22 -16.41 3.45
C HIS A 240 -1.68 -15.96 3.65
N GLN A 241 -2.62 -16.45 2.83
CA GLN A 241 -4.04 -16.12 2.94
C GLN A 241 -4.72 -16.84 4.13
N ASN A 242 -4.44 -18.12 4.34
CA ASN A 242 -5.03 -18.89 5.44
C ASN A 242 -4.55 -18.41 6.81
N LEU A 243 -3.28 -18.00 6.92
CA LEU A 243 -2.72 -17.39 8.13
C LEU A 243 -3.05 -15.89 8.23
N LEU A 244 -4.18 -15.47 7.65
CA LEU A 244 -4.71 -14.10 7.76
C LEU A 244 -3.70 -13.00 7.38
N HIS A 245 -3.01 -13.16 6.25
CA HIS A 245 -2.00 -12.21 5.77
C HIS A 245 -0.76 -12.09 6.67
N ALA A 246 -0.39 -13.19 7.32
CA ALA A 246 0.80 -13.33 8.14
C ALA A 246 2.10 -12.78 7.51
N SER A 247 3.03 -12.36 8.38
CA SER A 247 4.35 -11.87 8.01
C SER A 247 5.19 -12.94 7.32
N ALA A 248 6.22 -12.53 6.57
CA ALA A 248 7.08 -13.45 5.83
C ALA A 248 7.76 -14.51 6.72
N GLN A 249 8.07 -14.15 7.97
CA GLN A 249 8.69 -15.06 8.92
C GLN A 249 7.73 -16.16 9.39
N LEU A 250 6.48 -15.79 9.69
CA LEU A 250 5.46 -16.74 10.12
C LEU A 250 5.04 -17.67 8.98
N VAL A 251 4.87 -17.13 7.76
CA VAL A 251 4.60 -17.95 6.58
C VAL A 251 5.75 -18.93 6.32
N LEU A 252 7.01 -18.50 6.49
CA LEU A 252 8.16 -19.37 6.33
C LEU A 252 8.15 -20.52 7.36
N SER A 253 7.94 -20.23 8.65
CA SER A 253 7.95 -21.29 9.68
C SER A 253 6.85 -22.32 9.45
N SER A 254 5.63 -21.88 9.11
CA SER A 254 4.52 -22.80 8.85
C SER A 254 4.69 -23.60 7.56
N ILE A 255 5.33 -23.03 6.52
CA ILE A 255 5.66 -23.79 5.32
C ILE A 255 6.75 -24.83 5.63
N GLN A 256 7.77 -24.49 6.43
CA GLN A 256 8.88 -25.39 6.78
C GLN A 256 8.47 -26.63 7.57
N GLU A 257 7.29 -26.64 8.18
CA GLU A 257 6.71 -27.84 8.81
C GLU A 257 6.36 -28.95 7.80
N THR A 258 6.20 -28.60 6.53
CA THR A 258 5.70 -29.51 5.47
C THR A 258 6.51 -29.48 4.19
N PHE A 259 7.01 -28.30 3.78
CA PHE A 259 7.75 -28.08 2.54
C PHE A 259 9.09 -27.37 2.77
N TRP A 260 10.09 -27.80 2.02
CA TRP A 260 11.38 -27.13 1.93
C TRP A 260 11.54 -26.48 0.55
N ILE A 261 11.36 -25.16 0.49
CA ILE A 261 11.51 -24.38 -0.74
C ILE A 261 12.92 -23.81 -0.81
N MET A 262 13.64 -24.06 -1.92
CA MET A 262 14.97 -23.49 -2.13
C MET A 262 14.93 -21.96 -2.13
N GLY A 263 15.63 -21.29 -1.20
CA GLY A 263 15.63 -19.82 -1.11
C GLY A 263 14.26 -19.22 -0.75
N ALA A 264 13.46 -19.92 0.07
CA ALA A 264 12.08 -19.58 0.43
C ALA A 264 11.88 -18.11 0.86
N ARG A 265 12.79 -17.57 1.69
CA ARG A 265 12.68 -16.22 2.28
C ARG A 265 12.42 -15.13 1.24
N ASP A 266 13.16 -15.15 0.13
CA ASP A 266 13.08 -14.08 -0.87
C ASP A 266 11.79 -14.15 -1.68
N ILE A 267 11.35 -15.35 -2.02
CA ILE A 267 10.09 -15.56 -2.77
C ILE A 267 8.90 -15.19 -1.90
N ILE A 268 8.88 -15.64 -0.64
CA ILE A 268 7.80 -15.32 0.30
C ILE A 268 7.70 -13.80 0.47
N ARG A 269 8.83 -13.10 0.68
CA ARG A 269 8.84 -11.62 0.75
C ARG A 269 8.31 -10.98 -0.53
N ASN A 270 8.70 -11.51 -1.70
CA ASN A 270 8.23 -11.00 -2.99
C ASN A 270 6.72 -11.17 -3.19
N LEU A 271 6.18 -12.36 -2.90
CA LEU A 271 4.76 -12.66 -3.03
C LEU A 271 3.90 -11.85 -2.04
N ILE A 272 4.35 -11.70 -0.80
CA ILE A 272 3.68 -10.85 0.20
C ILE A 272 3.74 -9.38 -0.20
N ARG A 273 4.81 -8.93 -0.88
CA ARG A 273 4.87 -7.57 -1.44
C ARG A 273 3.84 -7.33 -2.51
N LYS A 274 3.61 -8.31 -3.39
CA LYS A 274 2.59 -8.27 -4.46
C LYS A 274 1.15 -8.47 -3.96
N CYS A 275 0.95 -8.88 -2.69
CA CYS A 275 -0.39 -9.06 -2.15
C CYS A 275 -1.11 -7.71 -2.00
N VAL A 276 -2.25 -7.53 -2.69
CA VAL A 276 -3.04 -6.28 -2.67
C VAL A 276 -3.47 -5.87 -1.26
N LYS A 277 -3.97 -6.81 -0.44
CA LYS A 277 -4.40 -6.52 0.94
C LYS A 277 -3.22 -6.05 1.80
N CYS A 278 -2.09 -6.75 1.76
CA CYS A 278 -0.88 -6.32 2.46
C CYS A 278 -0.30 -5.03 1.91
N CYS A 279 -0.40 -4.77 0.60
CA CYS A 279 0.06 -3.54 -0.01
C CYS A 279 -0.78 -2.35 0.44
N ARG A 280 -2.11 -2.51 0.52
CA ARG A 280 -3.03 -1.48 1.04
C ARG A 280 -2.76 -1.17 2.52
N ILE A 281 -2.49 -2.18 3.34
CA ILE A 281 -2.16 -1.99 4.76
C ILE A 281 -0.73 -1.42 4.93
N ARG A 282 0.21 -1.83 4.08
CA ARG A 282 1.59 -1.31 4.07
C ARG A 282 1.66 0.10 3.49
N ALA A 283 0.64 0.57 2.76
CA ALA A 283 0.59 1.86 2.08
C ALA A 283 0.92 2.98 3.07
N SER A 284 2.22 3.25 3.11
CA SER A 284 2.89 4.32 3.81
C SER A 284 3.38 5.21 2.68
N VAL A 285 3.24 6.52 2.91
CA VAL A 285 3.55 7.57 1.95
C VAL A 285 4.90 7.28 1.29
N THR A 286 4.91 7.11 -0.03
CA THR A 286 6.13 7.00 -0.82
C THR A 286 6.94 8.27 -0.66
N ASN A 287 8.10 8.17 -0.02
CA ASN A 287 9.04 9.28 0.08
C ASN A 287 9.87 9.34 -1.20
N GLN A 288 9.68 10.42 -1.98
CA GLN A 288 10.45 10.74 -3.18
C GLN A 288 11.81 11.37 -2.81
N MET A 289 12.77 11.36 -3.73
CA MET A 289 13.95 12.22 -3.66
C MET A 289 13.51 13.67 -3.45
N MET A 290 14.13 14.37 -2.48
CA MET A 290 13.82 15.77 -2.21
C MET A 290 14.07 16.59 -3.48
N SER A 291 13.08 17.37 -3.91
CA SER A 291 13.22 18.32 -5.02
C SER A 291 14.31 19.36 -4.69
N ASP A 292 14.94 19.90 -5.73
CA ASP A 292 15.88 20.99 -5.60
C ASP A 292 15.25 22.19 -4.87
N LEU A 293 16.09 22.91 -4.12
CA LEU A 293 15.65 24.08 -3.38
C LEU A 293 15.16 25.13 -4.39
N PRO A 294 13.93 25.67 -4.26
CA PRO A 294 13.44 26.66 -5.21
C PRO A 294 14.37 27.89 -5.20
N SER A 295 14.50 28.56 -6.35
CA SER A 295 15.34 29.77 -6.51
C SER A 295 15.00 30.85 -5.47
N SER A 296 13.75 30.89 -5.00
CA SER A 296 13.29 31.72 -3.88
C SER A 296 14.04 31.49 -2.55
N ARG A 297 14.76 30.38 -2.40
CA ARG A 297 15.58 30.02 -1.22
C ARG A 297 17.06 30.37 -1.39
N ILE A 298 17.57 30.47 -2.61
CA ILE A 298 19.01 30.50 -2.89
C ILE A 298 19.48 31.92 -3.24
N SER A 299 18.65 32.75 -3.86
CA SER A 299 19.07 34.12 -4.20
C SER A 299 19.23 34.96 -2.93
N PRO A 300 20.35 35.67 -2.73
CA PRO A 300 20.48 36.65 -1.65
C PRO A 300 19.44 37.77 -1.87
N ALA A 301 18.72 38.13 -0.81
CA ALA A 301 17.70 39.16 -0.88
C ALA A 301 17.48 39.79 0.51
N PRO A 302 16.96 41.02 0.62
CA PRO A 302 16.72 41.67 1.91
C PRO A 302 15.83 40.85 2.84
N THR A 303 16.00 41.03 4.15
CA THR A 303 15.19 40.37 5.18
C THR A 303 13.70 40.57 4.91
N PHE A 304 12.90 39.52 5.07
CA PHE A 304 11.45 39.50 4.86
C PHE A 304 10.91 39.79 3.45
N ILE A 305 11.78 39.95 2.44
CA ILE A 305 11.32 40.15 1.05
C ILE A 305 10.51 38.94 0.53
N ARG A 306 10.92 37.73 0.89
CA ARG A 306 10.19 36.48 0.65
C ARG A 306 9.90 35.83 1.98
N CYS A 307 8.63 35.66 2.31
CA CYS A 307 8.22 35.12 3.60
C CYS A 307 7.13 34.05 3.49
N GLY A 308 7.15 33.12 4.44
CA GLY A 308 6.06 32.20 4.68
C GLY A 308 5.19 32.68 5.83
N VAL A 309 3.88 32.47 5.75
CA VAL A 309 2.93 32.86 6.80
C VAL A 309 2.06 31.70 7.24
N ASP A 310 1.81 31.60 8.55
CA ASP A 310 0.99 30.55 9.13
C ASP A 310 0.40 30.97 10.50
N TYR A 311 -0.75 30.41 10.88
CA TYR A 311 -1.45 30.76 12.13
C TYR A 311 -1.23 29.77 13.28
N ALA A 312 -0.89 30.27 14.47
CA ALA A 312 -0.87 29.50 15.71
C ALA A 312 -2.14 29.78 16.55
N GLY A 313 -2.75 28.75 17.13
CA GLY A 313 -3.90 28.92 18.02
C GLY A 313 -4.92 27.78 17.94
N PRO A 314 -6.12 27.95 18.53
CA PRO A 314 -6.58 29.14 19.26
C PRO A 314 -5.97 29.27 20.66
N PHE A 315 -5.80 30.51 21.14
CA PHE A 315 -5.46 30.89 22.51
C PHE A 315 -6.63 31.63 23.16
N GLN A 316 -6.81 31.48 24.47
CA GLN A 316 -7.86 32.19 25.20
C GLN A 316 -7.28 33.42 25.90
N ILE A 317 -7.72 34.63 25.49
CA ILE A 317 -7.28 35.89 26.09
C ILE A 317 -8.44 36.61 26.79
N LYS A 318 -8.09 37.46 27.77
CA LYS A 318 -9.04 38.29 28.53
C LYS A 318 -9.13 39.68 27.93
N THR A 319 -10.33 40.24 27.99
CA THR A 319 -10.62 41.64 27.67
C THR A 319 -9.98 42.62 28.67
N ALA A 320 -10.02 42.30 29.97
CA ALA A 320 -9.49 43.16 31.03
C ALA A 320 -8.90 42.36 32.19
N LYS A 321 -8.18 43.05 33.08
CA LYS A 321 -7.69 42.51 34.35
C LYS A 321 -8.86 42.42 35.35
N GLY A 322 -9.05 41.28 36.01
CA GLY A 322 -10.13 41.08 37.00
C GLY A 322 -10.71 39.65 37.03
N ARG A 323 -11.49 39.33 38.07
CA ARG A 323 -12.33 38.11 38.13
C ARG A 323 -13.60 38.35 37.30
N GLY A 324 -14.02 37.37 36.50
CA GLY A 324 -15.25 37.45 35.70
C GLY A 324 -15.12 38.09 34.30
N SER A 325 -13.93 38.57 33.89
CA SER A 325 -13.74 39.15 32.56
C SER A 325 -13.98 38.15 31.43
N LYS A 326 -14.76 38.56 30.42
CA LYS A 326 -15.06 37.75 29.24
C LYS A 326 -13.76 37.35 28.52
N THR A 327 -13.65 36.07 28.19
CA THR A 327 -12.55 35.54 27.39
C THR A 327 -12.97 35.35 25.95
N PHE A 328 -12.04 35.60 25.03
CA PHE A 328 -12.25 35.37 23.61
C PHE A 328 -11.04 34.66 23.00
N LYS A 329 -11.26 34.07 21.82
CA LYS A 329 -10.21 33.36 21.08
C LYS A 329 -9.31 34.38 20.40
N ALA A 330 -8.01 34.17 20.48
CA ALA A 330 -7.02 34.88 19.70
C ALA A 330 -6.08 33.88 19.01
N TYR A 331 -5.41 34.35 17.98
CA TYR A 331 -4.52 33.61 17.11
C TYR A 331 -3.24 34.41 16.91
N ILE A 332 -2.16 33.75 16.54
CA ILE A 332 -0.88 34.38 16.25
C ILE A 332 -0.58 34.19 14.77
N ALA A 333 -0.46 35.27 14.01
CA ALA A 333 0.08 35.22 12.67
C ALA A 333 1.62 35.20 12.75
N LEU A 334 2.23 34.10 12.31
CA LEU A 334 3.67 33.90 12.31
C LEU A 334 4.20 34.08 10.90
N PHE A 335 5.11 35.02 10.72
CA PHE A 335 5.83 35.25 9.46
C PHE A 335 7.27 34.76 9.59
N ILE A 336 7.78 34.01 8.62
CA ILE A 336 9.18 33.56 8.58
C ILE A 336 9.87 33.99 7.29
N CYS A 337 11.03 34.63 7.39
CA CYS A 337 11.84 34.99 6.25
C CYS A 337 12.53 33.76 5.64
N PHE A 338 12.47 33.60 4.32
CA PHE A 338 13.10 32.45 3.65
C PHE A 338 14.62 32.58 3.54
N THR A 339 15.13 33.81 3.42
CA THR A 339 16.57 34.09 3.29
C THR A 339 17.30 33.99 4.62
N THR A 340 16.85 34.71 5.65
CA THR A 340 17.57 34.81 6.95
C THR A 340 17.00 33.90 8.03
N ARG A 341 15.85 33.25 7.76
CA ARG A 341 15.07 32.48 8.75
C ARG A 341 14.55 33.34 9.91
N ALA A 342 14.64 34.67 9.84
CA ALA A 342 14.04 35.57 10.83
C ALA A 342 12.53 35.30 11.00
N ILE A 343 12.03 35.40 12.24
CA ILE A 343 10.61 35.19 12.57
C ILE A 343 10.01 36.50 13.06
N HIS A 344 8.76 36.77 12.69
CA HIS A 344 7.95 37.88 13.19
C HIS A 344 6.59 37.35 13.66
N LEU A 345 6.12 37.80 14.83
CA LEU A 345 4.90 37.31 15.48
C LEU A 345 3.89 38.45 15.69
N GLU A 346 2.66 38.28 15.19
CA GLU A 346 1.56 39.24 15.37
C GLU A 346 0.37 38.58 16.06
N LEU A 347 -0.19 39.24 17.08
CA LEU A 347 -1.45 38.83 17.70
C LEU A 347 -2.64 39.23 16.81
N VAL A 348 -3.62 38.34 16.67
CA VAL A 348 -4.82 38.51 15.85
C VAL A 348 -6.04 38.00 16.62
N THR A 349 -7.14 38.73 16.58
CA THR A 349 -8.34 38.44 17.38
C THR A 349 -9.31 37.44 16.74
N ASP A 350 -9.15 37.16 15.44
CA ASP A 350 -10.07 36.35 14.65
C ASP A 350 -9.39 35.80 13.39
N LEU A 351 -9.96 34.74 12.81
CA LEU A 351 -9.48 34.11 11.57
C LEU A 351 -10.15 34.69 10.32
N SER A 352 -10.59 35.96 10.35
CA SER A 352 -11.13 36.61 9.16
C SER A 352 -10.01 37.06 8.22
N ALA A 353 -10.37 37.29 6.96
CA ALA A 353 -9.46 37.90 5.98
C ALA A 353 -9.06 39.32 6.41
N ASP A 354 -9.97 40.10 7.01
CA ASP A 354 -9.71 41.48 7.41
C ASP A 354 -8.73 41.57 8.58
N ALA A 355 -8.89 40.70 9.57
CA ALA A 355 -7.97 40.60 10.68
C ALA A 355 -6.56 40.17 10.24
N PHE A 356 -6.49 39.26 9.26
CA PHE A 356 -5.23 38.91 8.65
C PHE A 356 -4.61 40.09 7.88
N ILE A 357 -5.38 40.83 7.09
CA ILE A 357 -4.88 42.03 6.37
C ILE A 357 -4.35 43.07 7.36
N ALA A 358 -5.03 43.28 8.50
CA ALA A 358 -4.55 44.17 9.55
C ALA A 358 -3.21 43.69 10.13
N ALA A 359 -3.05 42.39 10.37
CA ALA A 359 -1.78 41.81 10.82
C ALA A 359 -0.67 41.95 9.76
N LEU A 360 -1.00 41.75 8.49
CA LEU A 360 -0.07 41.93 7.38
C LEU A 360 0.39 43.39 7.25
N LYS A 361 -0.52 44.36 7.40
CA LYS A 361 -0.16 45.78 7.42
C LYS A 361 0.80 46.10 8.57
N ARG A 362 0.52 45.62 9.79
CA ARG A 362 1.43 45.79 10.94
C ARG A 362 2.81 45.19 10.68
N PHE A 363 2.86 43.99 10.10
CA PHE A 363 4.12 43.34 9.71
C PHE A 363 4.89 44.18 8.69
N ILE A 364 4.26 44.62 7.60
CA ILE A 364 4.89 45.43 6.55
C ILE A 364 5.40 46.76 7.12
N SER A 365 4.61 47.43 7.96
CA SER A 365 5.00 48.69 8.61
C SER A 365 6.23 48.53 9.51
N ARG A 366 6.47 47.35 10.09
CA ARG A 366 7.60 47.08 11.01
C ARG A 366 8.82 46.48 10.32
N ARG A 367 8.63 45.66 9.28
CA ARG A 367 9.68 44.85 8.65
C ARG A 367 9.97 45.23 7.21
N GLY A 368 9.21 46.16 6.65
CA GLY A 368 9.28 46.52 5.25
C GLY A 368 8.41 45.63 4.38
N LYS A 369 8.25 46.07 3.13
CA LYS A 369 7.40 45.44 2.13
C LYS A 369 8.01 44.12 1.64
N CYS A 370 7.19 43.08 1.55
CA CYS A 370 7.56 41.81 0.93
C CYS A 370 7.22 41.81 -0.58
N SER A 371 7.99 41.07 -1.38
CA SER A 371 7.68 40.80 -2.79
C SER A 371 6.85 39.53 -2.96
N ASP A 372 7.09 38.51 -2.12
CA ASP A 372 6.43 37.22 -2.23
C ASP A 372 6.00 36.69 -0.84
N ILE A 373 4.73 36.28 -0.75
CA ILE A 373 4.17 35.62 0.43
C ILE A 373 3.78 34.19 0.05
N TYR A 374 4.15 33.24 0.90
CA TYR A 374 3.77 31.83 0.79
C TYR A 374 2.86 31.43 1.95
N SER A 375 1.68 30.89 1.67
CA SER A 375 0.74 30.41 2.69
C SER A 375 0.10 29.08 2.30
N ASP A 376 -0.57 28.43 3.25
CA ASP A 376 -1.49 27.34 2.94
C ASP A 376 -2.81 27.87 2.33
N CYS A 377 -3.68 26.94 1.94
CA CYS A 377 -5.01 27.24 1.38
C CYS A 377 -6.07 27.52 2.47
N GLY A 378 -5.69 28.09 3.61
CA GLY A 378 -6.63 28.56 4.63
C GLY A 378 -7.64 29.57 4.05
N SER A 379 -8.90 29.48 4.45
CA SER A 379 -9.99 30.34 3.94
C SER A 379 -9.75 31.82 4.20
N ASN A 380 -9.11 32.15 5.32
CA ASN A 380 -8.63 33.47 5.68
C ASN A 380 -7.58 34.02 4.71
N PHE A 381 -6.60 33.21 4.31
CA PHE A 381 -5.56 33.60 3.35
C PHE A 381 -6.11 33.71 1.92
N ILE A 382 -6.99 32.79 1.51
CA ILE A 382 -7.68 32.87 0.22
C ILE A 382 -8.53 34.15 0.15
N GLY A 383 -9.28 34.43 1.21
CA GLY A 383 -10.09 35.64 1.32
C GLY A 383 -9.23 36.91 1.28
N ALA A 384 -8.12 36.94 2.02
CA ALA A 384 -7.19 38.07 2.02
C ALA A 384 -6.55 38.29 0.64
N LYS A 385 -6.11 37.21 -0.02
CA LYS A 385 -5.58 37.27 -1.39
C LYS A 385 -6.60 37.87 -2.36
N ARG A 386 -7.88 37.46 -2.28
CA ARG A 386 -8.95 38.00 -3.11
C ARG A 386 -9.15 39.51 -2.87
N LYS A 387 -9.24 39.94 -1.61
CA LYS A 387 -9.40 41.36 -1.26
C LYS A 387 -8.22 42.21 -1.74
N LEU A 388 -6.98 41.72 -1.57
CA LEU A 388 -5.79 42.42 -2.06
C LEU A 388 -5.79 42.58 -3.59
N MET A 389 -6.20 41.54 -4.34
CA MET A 389 -6.34 41.62 -5.79
C MET A 389 -7.46 42.57 -6.22
N GLU A 390 -8.54 42.66 -5.45
CA GLU A 390 -9.64 43.59 -5.71
C GLU A 390 -9.20 45.05 -5.50
N TYR A 391 -8.47 45.34 -4.42
CA TYR A 391 -7.88 46.66 -4.19
C TYR A 391 -6.90 47.07 -5.29
N GLU A 392 -6.08 46.13 -5.78
CA GLU A 392 -5.17 46.37 -6.91
C GLU A 392 -5.93 46.69 -8.20
N ARG A 393 -7.06 46.01 -8.47
CA ARG A 393 -7.91 46.29 -9.63
C ARG A 393 -8.61 47.65 -9.54
N LEU A 394 -9.11 47.99 -8.36
CA LEU A 394 -9.78 49.28 -8.11
C LEU A 394 -8.80 50.45 -8.24
N ALA A 395 -7.58 50.32 -7.69
CA ALA A 395 -6.56 51.35 -7.78
C ALA A 395 -6.05 51.60 -9.21
N ASN A 396 -6.08 50.57 -10.07
CA ASN A 396 -5.74 50.70 -11.50
C ASN A 396 -6.90 51.24 -12.37
N SER A 397 -8.10 51.42 -11.80
CA SER A 397 -9.22 52.05 -12.50
C SER A 397 -9.12 53.59 -12.42
N LYS A 398 -9.28 54.27 -13.56
CA LYS A 398 -8.94 55.70 -13.78
C LYS A 398 -9.75 56.76 -12.99
N GLY A 399 -10.37 56.45 -11.84
CA GLY A 399 -11.38 57.35 -11.24
C GLY A 399 -11.52 57.39 -9.73
N TYR A 400 -10.58 56.86 -8.93
CA TYR A 400 -10.74 56.83 -7.46
C TYR A 400 -9.54 57.45 -6.71
N ASN A 401 -9.84 58.10 -5.59
CA ASN A 401 -9.05 59.14 -4.89
C ASN A 401 -7.55 58.84 -4.66
N GLN A 402 -6.71 59.80 -5.04
CA GLN A 402 -5.24 59.66 -5.17
C GLN A 402 -4.42 59.57 -3.86
N ASN A 403 -5.00 59.82 -2.68
CA ASN A 403 -4.19 60.00 -1.45
C ASN A 403 -4.23 58.83 -0.46
N VAL A 404 -5.21 57.92 -0.53
CA VAL A 404 -5.28 56.75 0.38
C VAL A 404 -4.95 55.43 -0.34
N ASP A 405 -5.09 55.39 -1.67
CA ASP A 405 -4.96 54.16 -2.48
C ASP A 405 -3.59 53.95 -3.15
N LYS A 406 -2.71 54.97 -3.18
CA LYS A 406 -1.33 54.81 -3.66
C LYS A 406 -0.56 53.73 -2.89
N PHE A 407 -0.80 53.62 -1.58
CA PHE A 407 -0.18 52.58 -0.73
C PHE A 407 -0.63 51.16 -1.08
N LEU A 408 -1.85 50.97 -1.59
CA LEU A 408 -2.42 49.67 -1.91
C LEU A 408 -2.06 49.23 -3.34
N SER A 409 -2.07 50.15 -4.30
CA SER A 409 -1.62 49.91 -5.69
C SER A 409 -0.14 49.54 -5.77
N ASP A 410 0.69 50.14 -4.91
CA ASP A 410 2.12 49.87 -4.88
C ASP A 410 2.46 48.52 -4.25
N MET A 411 1.54 47.75 -3.66
CA MET A 411 1.93 46.56 -2.91
C MET A 411 2.52 45.44 -3.77
N GLY A 412 2.06 45.17 -5.00
CA GLY A 412 2.71 44.21 -5.92
C GLY A 412 3.17 42.88 -5.31
N ILE A 413 2.49 42.39 -4.27
CA ILE A 413 2.90 41.20 -3.50
C ILE A 413 2.42 39.98 -4.25
N ARG A 414 3.35 39.15 -4.72
CA ARG A 414 3.03 37.87 -5.35
C ARG A 414 2.65 36.85 -4.28
N TRP A 415 1.38 36.45 -4.28
CA TRP A 415 0.85 35.48 -3.31
C TRP A 415 0.84 34.06 -3.85
N HIS A 416 1.68 33.21 -3.27
CA HIS A 416 1.83 31.79 -3.59
C HIS A 416 1.05 30.94 -2.58
N LEU A 417 0.10 30.14 -3.06
CA LEU A 417 -0.64 29.17 -2.23
C LEU A 417 -0.01 27.79 -2.43
N ASN A 418 0.24 27.08 -1.34
CA ASN A 418 0.73 25.71 -1.40
C ASN A 418 -0.30 24.78 -2.06
N VAL A 419 0.15 23.74 -2.77
CA VAL A 419 -0.74 22.73 -3.35
C VAL A 419 -1.44 21.97 -2.21
N PRO A 420 -2.78 21.80 -2.25
CA PRO A 420 -3.51 21.04 -1.23
C PRO A 420 -2.91 19.64 -1.04
N GLY A 421 -2.53 19.29 0.19
CA GLY A 421 -1.99 17.96 0.50
C GLY A 421 -0.49 17.74 0.25
N ALA A 422 0.28 18.78 -0.08
CA ALA A 422 1.73 18.68 -0.34
C ALA A 422 2.63 19.52 0.62
N PRO A 423 2.60 19.27 1.95
CA PRO A 423 3.47 19.99 2.91
C PRO A 423 4.98 19.74 2.69
N HIS A 424 5.34 18.70 1.94
CA HIS A 424 6.74 18.34 1.67
C HIS A 424 7.52 19.41 0.87
N MET A 425 6.84 20.33 0.16
CA MET A 425 7.51 21.46 -0.51
C MET A 425 8.02 22.54 0.46
N GLY A 426 7.52 22.56 1.72
CA GLY A 426 7.87 23.55 2.74
C GLY A 426 8.76 23.07 3.89
N GLY A 427 9.23 21.82 3.84
CA GLY A 427 9.71 21.08 5.02
C GLY A 427 10.76 21.75 5.92
N LEU A 428 11.58 22.67 5.42
CA LEU A 428 12.60 23.35 6.24
C LEU A 428 12.01 24.50 7.09
N TRP A 429 11.11 25.32 6.53
CA TRP A 429 10.44 26.37 7.32
C TRP A 429 9.21 25.83 8.03
N GLU A 430 8.52 24.83 7.47
CA GLU A 430 7.41 24.16 8.16
C GLU A 430 7.85 23.54 9.48
N ALA A 431 9.03 22.92 9.54
CA ALA A 431 9.57 22.41 10.81
C ALA A 431 9.84 23.53 11.83
N GLY A 432 10.37 24.67 11.38
CA GLY A 432 10.61 25.85 12.20
C GLY A 432 9.32 26.49 12.72
N ILE A 433 8.35 26.73 11.82
CA ILE A 433 7.01 27.25 12.15
C ILE A 433 6.29 26.28 13.10
N LYS A 434 6.25 24.98 12.77
CA LYS A 434 5.56 23.94 13.57
C LYS A 434 6.14 23.81 14.97
N SER A 435 7.47 23.83 15.10
CA SER A 435 8.13 23.80 16.40
C SER A 435 7.81 25.05 17.23
N THR A 436 7.92 26.24 16.63
CA THR A 436 7.57 27.51 17.31
C THR A 436 6.11 27.51 17.78
N LYS A 437 5.15 27.11 16.91
CA LYS A 437 3.74 26.95 17.25
C LYS A 437 3.51 26.00 18.42
N TYR A 438 4.18 24.85 18.38
CA TYR A 438 4.06 23.81 19.38
C TYR A 438 4.53 24.26 20.77
N HIS A 439 5.66 24.99 20.83
CA HIS A 439 6.15 25.54 22.09
C HIS A 439 5.29 26.69 22.61
N LEU A 440 4.82 27.59 21.72
CA LEU A 440 3.91 28.69 22.08
C LEU A 440 2.64 28.16 22.77
N LYS A 441 2.00 27.14 22.18
CA LYS A 441 0.79 26.53 22.74
C LYS A 441 0.98 25.98 24.16
N ARG A 442 2.15 25.41 24.44
CA ARG A 442 2.45 24.76 25.74
C ARG A 442 2.97 25.69 26.82
N VAL A 443 3.51 26.84 26.42
CA VAL A 443 4.01 27.85 27.36
C VAL A 443 2.88 28.71 27.86
N VAL A 444 1.99 29.12 26.96
CA VAL A 444 0.77 29.84 27.34
C VAL A 444 -0.17 28.91 28.10
N GLY A 445 -0.38 27.68 27.60
CA GLY A 445 -1.24 26.69 28.24
C GLY A 445 -2.65 27.23 28.47
N ASP A 446 -3.17 27.04 29.68
CA ASP A 446 -4.50 27.50 30.11
C ASP A 446 -4.49 28.88 30.78
N ILE A 447 -3.33 29.54 30.88
CA ILE A 447 -3.21 30.85 31.53
C ILE A 447 -3.80 31.91 30.59
N LYS A 448 -4.90 32.50 31.03
CA LYS A 448 -5.63 33.54 30.30
C LYS A 448 -4.95 34.91 30.49
N LEU A 449 -4.16 35.34 29.51
CA LEU A 449 -3.47 36.65 29.46
C LEU A 449 -4.39 37.75 28.86
N THR A 450 -4.16 39.02 29.20
CA THR A 450 -4.78 40.15 28.48
C THR A 450 -4.09 40.37 27.12
N HIS A 451 -4.67 41.21 26.26
CA HIS A 451 -4.08 41.54 24.96
C HIS A 451 -2.64 42.08 25.09
N GLU A 452 -2.43 43.10 25.94
CA GLU A 452 -1.11 43.72 26.16
C GLU A 452 -0.08 42.74 26.76
N GLU A 453 -0.52 41.91 27.71
CA GLU A 453 0.35 40.89 28.33
C GLU A 453 0.82 39.86 27.28
N PHE A 454 -0.10 39.46 26.39
CA PHE A 454 0.18 38.50 25.35
C PHE A 454 1.06 39.09 24.24
N GLU A 455 0.80 40.33 23.83
CA GLU A 455 1.63 41.07 22.86
C GLU A 455 3.07 41.25 23.37
N THR A 456 3.21 41.60 24.65
CA THR A 456 4.53 41.70 25.31
C THR A 456 5.26 40.37 25.33
N LEU A 457 4.56 39.27 25.66
CA LEU A 457 5.13 37.92 25.64
C LEU A 457 5.62 37.54 24.24
N LEU A 458 4.84 37.84 23.19
CA LEU A 458 5.21 37.55 21.80
C LEU A 458 6.45 38.32 21.36
N ALA A 459 6.55 39.61 21.70
CA ALA A 459 7.71 40.42 21.35
C ALA A 459 9.00 39.87 21.97
N GLN A 460 8.95 39.42 23.24
CA GLN A 460 10.10 38.80 23.90
C GLN A 460 10.46 37.44 23.30
N ILE A 461 9.46 36.60 23.00
CA ILE A 461 9.67 35.31 22.34
C ILE A 461 10.28 35.51 20.95
N GLU A 462 9.81 36.49 20.18
CA GLU A 462 10.36 36.84 18.88
C GLU A 462 11.85 37.21 18.98
N ALA A 463 12.22 38.01 19.98
CA ALA A 463 13.61 38.37 20.22
C ALA A 463 14.48 37.14 20.55
N CYS A 464 13.97 36.22 21.37
CA CYS A 464 14.65 34.95 21.68
C CYS A 464 14.82 34.06 20.44
N LEU A 465 13.81 33.96 19.59
CA LEU A 465 13.89 33.15 18.36
C LEU A 465 14.93 33.73 17.39
N ASN A 466 15.04 35.06 17.30
CA ASN A 466 15.94 35.74 16.39
C ASN A 466 17.37 35.92 16.93
N SER A 467 17.66 35.61 18.20
CA SER A 467 19.02 35.61 18.76
C SER A 467 19.78 34.29 18.58
N ARG A 468 19.16 33.29 17.95
CA ARG A 468 19.82 31.99 17.69
C ARG A 468 21.00 32.11 16.70
N PRO A 469 22.10 31.37 16.89
CA PRO A 469 23.25 31.39 15.97
C PRO A 469 22.95 30.65 14.67
N LEU A 470 23.37 31.23 13.54
CA LEU A 470 23.36 30.63 12.21
C LEU A 470 24.74 30.06 11.85
N THR A 471 25.79 30.89 11.90
CA THR A 471 27.19 30.55 11.53
C THR A 471 28.17 31.47 12.28
N ALA A 472 29.44 31.10 12.38
CA ALA A 472 30.50 31.98 12.90
C ALA A 472 30.65 33.25 12.03
N LEU A 473 30.93 34.41 12.65
CA LEU A 473 31.14 35.67 11.93
C LEU A 473 32.55 35.80 11.32
N SER A 474 33.55 35.18 11.96
CA SER A 474 34.95 35.28 11.55
C SER A 474 35.66 33.92 11.60
N CYS A 475 36.59 33.73 10.66
CA CYS A 475 37.51 32.60 10.67
C CYS A 475 38.61 32.74 11.75
N ASP A 476 38.83 33.94 12.30
CA ASP A 476 39.88 34.23 13.30
C ASP A 476 39.70 33.39 14.59
N PRO A 477 40.65 32.50 14.97
CA PRO A 477 40.72 31.74 16.22
C PRO A 477 40.32 32.48 17.51
N ASN A 478 40.46 33.80 17.55
CA ASN A 478 40.19 34.61 18.74
C ASN A 478 38.80 35.25 18.77
N ASP A 479 38.11 35.31 17.62
CA ASP A 479 36.76 35.85 17.55
C ASP A 479 35.71 34.76 17.85
N LEU A 480 34.91 35.02 18.89
CA LEU A 480 33.88 34.16 19.42
C LEU A 480 32.48 34.67 19.08
N SER A 481 32.29 35.49 18.03
CA SER A 481 31.00 36.02 17.62
C SER A 481 30.31 35.17 16.55
N ALA A 482 28.97 35.08 16.59
CA ALA A 482 28.16 34.34 15.61
C ALA A 482 27.07 35.22 15.00
N LEU A 483 26.84 34.99 13.72
CA LEU A 483 25.80 35.62 12.94
C LEU A 483 24.44 35.07 13.38
N THR A 484 23.51 35.95 13.72
CA THR A 484 22.14 35.60 14.14
C THR A 484 21.12 36.28 13.22
N PRO A 485 19.88 35.78 13.11
CA PRO A 485 18.82 36.46 12.37
C PRO A 485 18.62 37.92 12.83
N GLY A 486 18.81 38.21 14.12
CA GLY A 486 18.74 39.57 14.67
C GLY A 486 19.72 40.56 14.02
N HIS A 487 20.91 40.11 13.61
CA HIS A 487 21.86 40.94 12.88
C HIS A 487 21.29 41.44 11.55
N PHE A 488 20.48 40.63 10.86
CA PHE A 488 19.84 41.02 9.61
C PHE A 488 18.59 41.90 9.78
N ILE A 489 18.06 42.00 11.00
CA ILE A 489 16.87 42.81 11.28
C ILE A 489 17.27 44.19 11.81
N ILE A 490 18.25 44.25 12.73
CA ILE A 490 18.60 45.48 13.48
C ILE A 490 20.07 45.87 13.26
N GLY A 491 20.87 45.06 12.57
CA GLY A 491 22.31 45.29 12.37
C GLY A 491 23.20 44.82 13.53
N ARG A 492 22.61 44.30 14.62
CA ARG A 492 23.31 43.84 15.83
C ARG A 492 22.56 42.70 16.53
N PRO A 493 23.19 41.95 17.46
CA PRO A 493 22.49 40.92 18.24
C PRO A 493 21.37 41.54 19.08
N LEU A 494 20.26 40.82 19.21
CA LEU A 494 19.18 41.17 20.14
C LEU A 494 19.62 40.81 21.56
N THR A 495 19.87 41.81 22.40
CA THR A 495 20.23 41.66 23.82
C THR A 495 19.01 41.85 24.72
N SER A 496 18.73 40.89 25.59
CA SER A 496 17.71 41.01 26.64
C SER A 496 18.33 41.54 27.95
N ILE A 497 17.56 42.32 28.72
CA ILE A 497 17.94 42.74 30.07
C ILE A 497 18.02 41.49 30.99
N PRO A 498 19.05 41.35 31.85
CA PRO A 498 19.12 40.22 32.77
C PRO A 498 18.01 40.30 33.83
N GLU A 499 17.19 39.26 33.91
CA GLU A 499 16.08 39.17 34.87
C GLU A 499 16.20 37.93 35.78
N PRO A 500 15.57 37.93 36.98
CA PRO A 500 15.60 36.80 37.90
C PRO A 500 14.94 35.54 37.32
N ASN A 501 15.47 34.36 37.66
CA ASN A 501 14.95 33.08 37.18
C ASN A 501 13.73 32.64 38.03
N TYR A 502 12.58 32.45 37.38
CA TYR A 502 11.32 32.05 38.01
C TYR A 502 10.85 30.64 37.58
N THR A 503 11.68 29.88 36.85
CA THR A 503 11.26 28.59 36.27
C THR A 503 10.79 27.55 37.30
N GLU A 504 11.38 27.57 38.50
CA GLU A 504 11.08 26.64 39.61
C GLU A 504 10.10 27.22 40.64
N SER A 505 9.79 28.52 40.58
CA SER A 505 8.91 29.19 41.54
C SER A 505 7.44 28.78 41.33
N ASN A 506 6.66 28.61 42.40
CA ASN A 506 5.23 28.28 42.28
C ASN A 506 4.41 29.45 41.70
N ILE A 507 3.50 29.17 40.76
CA ILE A 507 2.74 30.20 40.02
C ILE A 507 1.88 31.06 40.96
N SER A 508 1.41 30.49 42.07
CA SER A 508 0.59 31.17 43.09
C SER A 508 1.28 32.34 43.79
N TYR A 509 2.62 32.36 43.84
CA TYR A 509 3.40 33.38 44.54
C TYR A 509 3.97 34.45 43.60
N LEU A 510 3.72 34.33 42.30
CA LEU A 510 4.31 35.22 41.29
C LEU A 510 3.35 36.35 40.93
N THR A 511 3.90 37.56 40.82
CA THR A 511 3.18 38.69 40.24
C THR A 511 2.91 38.44 38.75
N ARG A 512 1.97 39.20 38.19
CA ARG A 512 1.57 39.02 36.80
C ARG A 512 2.73 39.21 35.80
N TRP A 513 3.60 40.16 36.10
CA TRP A 513 4.85 40.38 35.36
C TRP A 513 5.80 39.18 35.48
N GLN A 514 6.02 38.66 36.69
CA GLN A 514 6.88 37.50 36.92
C GLN A 514 6.36 36.22 36.24
N ILE A 515 5.04 36.08 36.08
CA ILE A 515 4.44 34.99 35.31
C ILE A 515 4.81 35.09 33.82
N ILE A 516 4.78 36.29 33.23
CA ILE A 516 5.21 36.51 31.84
C ILE A 516 6.68 36.14 31.70
N GLN A 517 7.52 36.55 32.64
CA GLN A 517 8.95 36.24 32.59
C GLN A 517 9.24 34.75 32.77
N LYS A 518 8.51 34.08 33.66
CA LYS A 518 8.53 32.63 33.78
C LYS A 518 8.15 31.95 32.45
N MET A 519 7.13 32.45 31.74
CA MET A 519 6.71 31.90 30.44
C MET A 519 7.80 32.04 29.38
N VAL A 520 8.44 33.20 29.27
CA VAL A 520 9.57 33.43 28.35
C VAL A 520 10.71 32.45 28.64
N GLN A 521 11.08 32.31 29.93
CA GLN A 521 12.14 31.40 30.36
C GLN A 521 11.80 29.93 30.09
N GLN A 522 10.55 29.52 30.33
CA GLN A 522 10.07 28.16 30.04
C GLN A 522 9.98 27.87 28.54
N PHE A 523 9.55 28.84 27.74
CA PHE A 523 9.57 28.76 26.27
C PHE A 523 10.99 28.50 25.80
N TRP A 524 11.92 29.33 26.24
CA TRP A 524 13.32 29.22 25.87
C TRP A 524 13.90 27.85 26.24
N LYS A 525 13.76 27.41 27.50
CA LYS A 525 14.28 26.12 27.98
C LYS A 525 13.79 24.93 27.15
N ARG A 526 12.50 24.93 26.76
CA ARG A 526 11.86 23.84 26.00
C ARG A 526 12.19 23.90 24.51
N TRP A 527 12.00 25.07 23.89
CA TRP A 527 12.31 25.29 22.47
C TRP A 527 13.78 25.01 22.18
N HIS A 528 14.67 25.48 23.05
CA HIS A 528 16.10 25.33 22.87
C HIS A 528 16.57 23.87 23.03
N LYS A 529 16.06 23.12 24.02
CA LYS A 529 16.37 21.69 24.17
C LYS A 529 15.97 20.90 22.91
N GLU A 530 14.79 21.20 22.36
CA GLU A 530 14.31 20.54 21.14
C GLU A 530 15.09 20.99 19.90
N TYR A 531 15.41 22.28 19.78
CA TYR A 531 16.21 22.87 18.70
C TYR A 531 17.63 22.30 18.67
N LEU A 532 18.32 22.20 19.81
CA LEU A 532 19.64 21.59 19.90
C LEU A 532 19.63 20.09 19.58
N CYS A 533 18.64 19.35 20.10
CA CYS A 533 18.49 17.95 19.73
C CYS A 533 18.25 17.78 18.22
N ARG A 534 17.52 18.72 17.59
CA ARG A 534 17.31 18.74 16.13
C ARG A 534 18.58 19.11 15.35
N LEU A 535 19.46 19.96 15.88
CA LEU A 535 20.79 20.24 15.32
C LEU A 535 21.78 19.08 15.52
N GLN A 536 21.63 18.31 16.61
CA GLN A 536 22.40 17.09 16.86
C GLN A 536 21.91 15.89 16.03
N GLN A 537 20.65 15.91 15.58
CA GLN A 537 20.06 14.86 14.74
C GLN A 537 20.38 15.08 13.26
N ARG A 538 21.02 14.08 12.66
CA ARG A 538 21.13 13.93 11.21
C ARG A 538 19.81 13.39 10.63
N PRO A 539 19.20 14.03 9.61
CA PRO A 539 18.13 13.40 8.85
C PRO A 539 18.64 12.34 7.85
N LYS A 540 19.96 12.26 7.55
CA LYS A 540 20.60 11.22 6.71
C LYS A 540 22.08 10.94 7.09
N TRP A 541 22.54 9.72 6.77
CA TRP A 541 23.88 9.08 6.95
C TRP A 541 24.18 8.44 8.33
N LEU A 542 23.90 7.13 8.42
CA LEU A 542 24.00 6.20 9.57
C LEU A 542 25.40 5.55 9.76
N MET A 543 26.47 6.21 9.31
CA MET A 543 27.86 5.73 9.39
C MET A 543 28.73 6.75 10.18
N PRO A 544 29.88 6.34 10.76
CA PRO A 544 30.55 7.06 11.84
C PRO A 544 30.85 8.53 11.52
N THR A 545 30.71 9.32 12.57
CA THR A 545 30.60 10.78 12.63
C THR A 545 31.79 11.55 12.04
N LYS A 546 31.51 12.80 11.65
CA LYS A 546 32.51 13.83 11.34
C LYS A 546 33.43 13.98 12.56
N ILE A 547 34.73 13.87 12.36
CA ILE A 547 35.74 14.04 13.41
C ILE A 547 35.68 15.51 13.84
N ILE A 548 35.59 15.76 15.15
CA ILE A 548 35.77 17.11 15.71
C ILE A 548 37.22 17.48 15.46
N GLU A 549 37.45 18.60 14.77
CA GLU A 549 38.78 19.06 14.40
C GLU A 549 39.26 20.16 15.36
N ILE A 550 40.58 20.29 15.46
CA ILE A 550 41.19 21.44 16.12
C ILE A 550 40.73 22.71 15.37
N ASN A 551 40.36 23.74 16.13
CA ASN A 551 39.77 25.01 15.71
C ASN A 551 38.27 25.02 15.38
N ASP A 552 37.54 23.90 15.55
CA ASP A 552 36.08 23.92 15.40
C ASP A 552 35.41 24.83 16.46
N LEU A 553 34.53 25.74 16.01
CA LEU A 553 33.76 26.64 16.87
C LEU A 553 32.51 25.92 17.41
N CYS A 554 32.37 25.94 18.73
CA CYS A 554 31.34 25.23 19.47
C CYS A 554 30.69 26.12 20.54
N LEU A 555 29.47 25.79 20.95
CA LEU A 555 28.90 26.29 22.20
C LEU A 555 29.23 25.33 23.35
N LEU A 556 29.75 25.87 24.47
CA LEU A 556 29.99 25.11 25.68
C LEU A 556 28.72 25.10 26.55
N LYS A 557 28.12 23.92 26.70
CA LYS A 557 26.90 23.73 27.48
C LYS A 557 27.16 23.88 28.98
N ASP A 558 26.50 24.87 29.60
CA ASP A 558 26.40 25.03 31.05
C ASP A 558 24.96 24.79 31.49
N ASP A 559 24.73 23.81 32.36
CA ASP A 559 23.39 23.36 32.77
C ASP A 559 22.66 24.40 33.63
N ASN A 560 23.37 25.38 34.22
CA ASN A 560 22.83 26.40 35.12
C ASN A 560 22.55 27.74 34.42
N LEU A 561 23.02 27.93 33.19
CA LEU A 561 22.88 29.19 32.45
C LEU A 561 21.93 29.02 31.26
N PRO A 562 21.16 30.07 30.90
CA PRO A 562 20.40 30.06 29.67
C PRO A 562 21.36 30.02 28.47
N PRO A 563 21.05 29.25 27.42
CA PRO A 563 21.95 29.07 26.28
C PRO A 563 22.37 30.31 25.49
N THR A 564 21.63 31.43 25.60
CA THR A 564 22.07 32.73 25.09
C THR A 564 23.33 33.26 25.79
N LYS A 565 23.64 32.73 26.98
CA LYS A 565 24.82 33.02 27.80
C LYS A 565 25.81 31.85 27.83
N TRP A 566 25.57 30.78 27.07
CA TRP A 566 26.56 29.72 26.94
C TRP A 566 27.79 30.26 26.25
N LYS A 567 28.92 29.95 26.85
CA LYS A 567 30.20 30.49 26.40
C LYS A 567 30.53 29.86 25.05
N MET A 568 30.73 30.71 24.07
CA MET A 568 31.36 30.33 22.82
C MET A 568 32.75 29.79 23.12
N CYS A 569 33.12 28.72 22.44
CA CYS A 569 34.41 28.08 22.65
C CYS A 569 34.98 27.51 21.36
N ARG A 570 36.30 27.48 21.24
CA ARG A 570 36.99 26.76 20.16
C ARG A 570 37.72 25.54 20.70
N VAL A 571 37.69 24.46 19.92
CA VAL A 571 38.46 23.25 20.23
C VAL A 571 39.94 23.53 20.01
N VAL A 572 40.75 23.40 21.06
CA VAL A 572 42.21 23.62 21.03
C VAL A 572 42.97 22.31 20.90
N GLN A 573 42.46 21.24 21.50
CA GLN A 573 43.15 19.95 21.52
C GLN A 573 42.14 18.79 21.59
N LEU A 574 42.44 17.69 20.90
CA LEU A 574 41.66 16.46 20.91
C LEU A 574 42.33 15.41 21.81
N HIS A 575 41.56 14.69 22.62
CA HIS A 575 42.05 13.56 23.43
C HIS A 575 41.36 12.27 22.97
N PRO A 576 41.95 11.53 22.00
CA PRO A 576 41.41 10.25 21.55
C PRO A 576 41.54 9.17 22.63
N GLY A 577 40.54 8.29 22.73
CA GLY A 577 40.57 7.09 23.57
C GLY A 577 41.39 5.94 22.96
N ILE A 578 41.49 4.83 23.70
CA ILE A 578 42.22 3.62 23.29
C ILE A 578 41.67 3.01 21.98
N ASP A 579 40.37 3.18 21.74
CA ASP A 579 39.67 2.78 20.51
C ASP A 579 39.73 3.84 19.41
N ASN A 580 40.63 4.82 19.52
CA ASN A 580 40.83 5.94 18.59
C ASN A 580 39.63 6.89 18.41
N HIS A 581 38.66 6.85 19.33
CA HIS A 581 37.50 7.74 19.32
C HIS A 581 37.69 8.93 20.27
N VAL A 582 37.51 10.16 19.75
CA VAL A 582 37.62 11.39 20.54
C VAL A 582 36.35 11.61 21.37
N ARG A 583 36.47 11.44 22.70
CA ARG A 583 35.37 11.66 23.66
C ARG A 583 35.58 12.88 24.55
N VAL A 584 36.83 13.35 24.66
CA VAL A 584 37.22 14.50 25.48
C VAL A 584 38.03 15.46 24.61
N VAL A 585 37.75 16.75 24.75
CA VAL A 585 38.48 17.81 24.05
C VAL A 585 38.81 18.95 25.01
N THR A 586 39.92 19.64 24.75
CA THR A 586 40.24 20.91 25.40
C THR A 586 39.61 22.03 24.59
N VAL A 587 38.82 22.90 25.24
CA VAL A 587 38.18 24.07 24.62
C VAL A 587 38.65 25.37 25.26
N ARG A 588 38.76 26.43 24.47
CA ARG A 588 39.05 27.80 24.93
C ARG A 588 37.76 28.63 24.90
N THR A 589 37.39 29.22 26.03
CA THR A 589 36.32 30.24 26.14
C THR A 589 36.93 31.61 26.42
N SER A 590 36.09 32.65 26.51
CA SER A 590 36.49 34.01 26.94
C SER A 590 37.19 34.06 28.31
N ASP A 591 36.94 33.07 29.18
CA ASP A 591 37.43 33.06 30.57
C ASP A 591 38.60 32.09 30.80
N GLY A 592 39.06 31.39 29.77
CA GLY A 592 40.20 30.46 29.89
C GLY A 592 40.03 29.14 29.12
N ILE A 593 40.90 28.17 29.43
CA ILE A 593 40.99 26.88 28.73
C ILE A 593 40.50 25.76 29.65
N PHE A 594 39.56 24.95 29.18
CA PHE A 594 38.89 23.90 29.96
C PHE A 594 38.85 22.57 29.21
N LYS A 595 39.05 21.45 29.92
CA LYS A 595 38.78 20.10 29.37
C LYS A 595 37.31 19.74 29.55
N ARG A 596 36.66 19.33 28.46
CA ARG A 596 35.22 19.02 28.42
C ARG A 596 34.94 17.80 27.57
N ASN A 597 33.91 17.05 27.96
CA ASN A 597 33.43 15.92 27.18
C ASN A 597 32.72 16.44 25.91
N VAL A 598 32.88 15.76 24.78
CA VAL A 598 32.24 16.10 23.50
C VAL A 598 30.72 16.24 23.62
N THR A 599 30.09 15.47 24.52
CA THR A 599 28.64 15.57 24.81
C THR A 599 28.19 16.93 25.38
N LYS A 600 29.12 17.73 25.90
CA LYS A 600 28.87 19.10 26.40
C LYS A 600 29.17 20.17 25.35
N LEU A 601 29.47 19.78 24.11
CA LEU A 601 29.76 20.69 23.01
C LEU A 601 28.67 20.61 21.93
N CYS A 602 28.34 21.75 21.36
CA CYS A 602 27.49 21.85 20.18
C CYS A 602 28.28 22.52 19.06
N LEU A 603 28.66 21.73 18.04
CA LEU A 603 29.36 22.22 16.85
C LEU A 603 28.46 23.18 16.07
N LEU A 604 28.98 24.34 15.72
CA LEU A 604 28.32 25.25 14.79
C LEU A 604 28.60 24.78 13.35
N PRO A 605 27.65 24.96 12.42
CA PRO A 605 27.88 24.64 11.01
C PRO A 605 29.02 25.53 10.46
N LYS A 606 29.99 24.90 9.77
CA LYS A 606 31.04 25.58 9.01
C LYS A 606 30.44 26.36 7.85
#